data_AF-A0A630L1M7-F1
#
_entry.id   AF-A0A630L1M7-F1
#
_cell.length_a   1.000
_cell.length_b   1.000
_cell.length_c   1.000
_cell.angle_alpha   90.00
_cell.angle_beta   90.00
_cell.angle_gamma   90.00
#
_symmetry.space_group_name_H-M   'P 1'
#
loop_
_entity.id
_entity.type
_entity.pdbx_description
1 polymer ?
#
loop_
_entity_poly.entity_id
_entity_poly.type
_entity_poly.pdbx_seq_one_letter_code
_entity_poly.pdbx_strand_id
1 'polypeptide(L)'
;VAGNQLTSLPPLPAGLQMLSVAGNQLTSLPPLPEGLQTLSVDANPQLTRLPALPSGLQRLYARNNQLTRLPESITGLSSEASVNLEGNPLSERTLQALQNITSAPGYSGPRILFDMAGASAPREARALHLAAANWLVPAREGEPAPADRWHMFGQEDNAAAFSLFLDRLGETENCIKDAGFKAQISSWLVQLAEDEALRAKTFAMATEATASCQDRVTLALHQMKNVQLVHDAEKGEYDNNLVVLVATGREMFRLEKLEQIAREKAGTLALVDEIEVWLAYQNKLKKSLGLTSVTAEMRFFDVSGVTVSDLQAAELQVKAAEKSEFREWILQWGPLHGVLERKAPERVNALREKQISDYEETYRMLSDTELRPFGLVGNTDAERTIGARAMESAKKTFLDGLRPLVEEMLGSYLKARQRLN
;
A
#
# COMPACT_ATOMS: atom_id res chain seq x y z
N VAL A 1 -25.87 15.13 -4.09
CA VAL A 1 -26.14 15.01 -5.54
C VAL A 1 -24.91 14.46 -6.20
N ALA A 2 -24.70 13.15 -6.11
CA ALA A 2 -23.50 12.50 -6.66
C ALA A 2 -23.80 11.80 -7.99
N GLY A 3 -22.83 11.70 -8.89
CA GLY A 3 -22.97 10.95 -10.15
C GLY A 3 -23.98 11.56 -11.13
N ASN A 4 -23.93 12.88 -11.34
CA ASN A 4 -24.80 13.60 -12.26
C ASN A 4 -23.97 14.36 -13.31
N GLN A 5 -24.63 15.08 -14.21
CA GLN A 5 -23.98 15.88 -15.27
C GLN A 5 -24.05 17.38 -14.98
N LEU A 6 -24.03 17.77 -13.71
CA LEU A 6 -24.14 19.19 -13.34
C LEU A 6 -22.85 19.93 -13.70
N THR A 7 -22.98 21.06 -14.40
CA THR A 7 -21.86 21.94 -14.78
C THR A 7 -21.72 23.15 -13.85
N SER A 8 -22.77 23.48 -13.10
CA SER A 8 -22.82 24.56 -12.12
C SER A 8 -23.81 24.24 -11.00
N LEU A 9 -23.71 24.98 -9.89
CA LEU A 9 -24.66 24.91 -8.78
C LEU A 9 -25.36 26.26 -8.59
N PRO A 10 -26.63 26.28 -8.17
CA PRO A 10 -27.30 27.50 -7.74
C PRO A 10 -26.69 28.04 -6.43
N PRO A 11 -27.05 29.27 -6.02
CA PRO A 11 -26.68 29.79 -4.70
C PRO A 11 -27.06 28.81 -3.58
N LEU A 12 -26.12 28.57 -2.66
CA LEU A 12 -26.30 27.63 -1.56
C LEU A 12 -27.11 28.26 -0.42
N PRO A 13 -27.99 27.51 0.25
CA PRO A 13 -28.73 28.02 1.40
C PRO A 13 -27.78 28.28 2.58
N ALA A 14 -28.00 29.38 3.31
CA ALA A 14 -27.12 29.82 4.39
C ALA A 14 -26.97 28.80 5.54
N GLY A 15 -27.97 27.94 5.77
CA GLY A 15 -27.96 26.91 6.81
C GLY A 15 -27.40 25.56 6.36
N LEU A 16 -26.79 25.46 5.17
CA LEU A 16 -26.26 24.19 4.67
C LEU A 16 -25.04 23.75 5.48
N GLN A 17 -25.09 22.54 6.05
CA GLN A 17 -24.00 21.95 6.82
C GLN A 17 -23.18 20.91 6.03
N MET A 18 -23.81 20.24 5.07
CA MET A 18 -23.18 19.21 4.26
C MET A 18 -23.51 19.41 2.79
N LEU A 19 -22.47 19.48 1.95
CA LEU A 19 -22.59 19.51 0.50
C LEU A 19 -21.78 18.35 -0.08
N SER A 20 -22.46 17.43 -0.75
CA SER A 20 -21.84 16.38 -1.56
C SER A 20 -22.32 16.47 -3.00
N VAL A 21 -21.38 16.80 -3.89
CA VAL A 21 -21.57 16.93 -5.34
C VAL A 21 -20.50 16.15 -6.10
N ALA A 22 -20.09 15.02 -5.55
CA ALA A 22 -19.07 14.16 -6.13
C ALA A 22 -19.50 13.56 -7.50
N GLY A 23 -18.58 13.41 -8.44
CA GLY A 23 -18.88 12.81 -9.75
C GLY A 23 -19.83 13.67 -10.59
N ASN A 24 -19.52 14.95 -10.75
CA ASN A 24 -20.23 15.89 -11.63
C ASN A 24 -19.25 16.51 -12.65
N GLN A 25 -19.68 17.52 -13.40
CA GLN A 25 -18.86 18.26 -14.36
C GLN A 25 -18.69 19.72 -13.96
N LEU A 26 -18.61 19.98 -12.65
CA LEU A 26 -18.57 21.35 -12.12
C LEU A 26 -17.27 22.03 -12.56
N THR A 27 -17.41 23.22 -13.14
CA THR A 27 -16.27 24.09 -13.50
C THR A 27 -15.87 25.02 -12.36
N SER A 28 -16.82 25.31 -11.46
CA SER A 28 -16.66 26.18 -10.30
C SER A 28 -17.72 25.88 -9.24
N LEU A 29 -17.46 26.33 -8.01
CA LEU A 29 -18.43 26.30 -6.92
C LEU A 29 -18.89 27.74 -6.60
N PRO A 30 -20.16 27.93 -6.23
CA PRO A 30 -20.63 29.19 -5.66
C PRO A 30 -19.96 29.45 -4.30
N PRO A 31 -20.10 30.68 -3.73
CA PRO A 31 -19.68 30.95 -2.36
C PRO A 31 -20.24 29.93 -1.37
N LEU A 32 -19.38 29.43 -0.48
CA LEU A 32 -19.76 28.44 0.52
C LEU A 32 -20.38 29.15 1.73
N PRO A 33 -21.42 28.58 2.35
CA PRO A 33 -22.00 29.14 3.56
C PRO A 33 -21.07 28.92 4.77
N GLU A 34 -21.03 29.90 5.69
CA GLU A 34 -20.18 29.86 6.90
C GLU A 34 -20.46 28.65 7.80
N GLY A 35 -21.69 28.14 7.80
CA GLY A 35 -22.10 26.96 8.59
C GLY A 35 -21.72 25.61 8.00
N LEU A 36 -21.04 25.57 6.84
CA LEU A 36 -20.70 24.32 6.16
C LEU A 36 -19.60 23.57 6.92
N GLN A 37 -19.89 22.33 7.29
CA GLN A 37 -18.97 21.45 8.03
C GLN A 37 -18.33 20.40 7.13
N THR A 38 -19.02 19.98 6.06
CA THR A 38 -18.54 18.92 5.16
C THR A 38 -18.75 19.31 3.71
N LEU A 39 -17.66 19.33 2.94
CA LEU A 39 -17.65 19.57 1.51
C LEU A 39 -17.02 18.37 0.79
N SER A 40 -17.80 17.74 -0.09
CA SER A 40 -17.34 16.67 -0.98
C SER A 40 -17.62 17.07 -2.42
N VAL A 41 -16.53 17.30 -3.17
CA VAL A 41 -16.52 17.68 -4.59
C VAL A 41 -15.59 16.78 -5.39
N ASP A 42 -15.37 15.56 -4.89
CA ASP A 42 -14.57 14.53 -5.56
C ASP A 42 -15.00 14.35 -7.03
N ALA A 43 -14.07 14.02 -7.91
CA ALA A 43 -14.38 13.61 -9.28
C ALA A 43 -15.16 14.66 -10.10
N ASN A 44 -14.74 15.93 -10.05
CA ASN A 44 -15.20 16.99 -10.95
C ASN A 44 -14.04 17.39 -11.89
N PRO A 45 -13.90 16.72 -13.06
CA PRO A 45 -12.71 16.81 -13.91
C PRO A 45 -12.52 18.19 -14.60
N GLN A 46 -13.41 19.15 -14.37
CA GLN A 46 -13.31 20.53 -14.87
C GLN A 46 -13.13 21.56 -13.75
N LEU A 47 -13.10 21.14 -12.48
CA LEU A 47 -12.99 22.04 -11.34
C LEU A 47 -11.54 22.50 -11.16
N THR A 48 -11.27 23.76 -11.47
CA THR A 48 -9.90 24.31 -11.50
C THR A 48 -9.48 25.07 -10.24
N ARG A 49 -10.45 25.45 -9.41
CA ARG A 49 -10.24 26.23 -8.19
C ARG A 49 -11.36 25.99 -7.17
N LEU A 50 -11.01 26.11 -5.90
CA LEU A 50 -11.98 26.17 -4.80
C LEU A 50 -12.25 27.63 -4.41
N PRO A 51 -13.48 27.97 -3.97
CA PRO A 51 -13.77 29.24 -3.33
C PRO A 51 -13.13 29.30 -1.94
N ALA A 52 -13.23 30.45 -1.26
CA ALA A 52 -12.82 30.56 0.14
C ALA A 52 -13.56 29.50 0.98
N LEU A 53 -12.80 28.79 1.82
CA LEU A 53 -13.31 27.74 2.69
C LEU A 53 -13.77 28.36 4.01
N PRO A 54 -14.94 27.99 4.54
CA PRO A 54 -15.40 28.48 5.83
C PRO A 54 -14.52 27.90 6.94
N SER A 55 -14.22 28.70 7.96
CA SER A 55 -13.31 28.32 9.05
C SER A 55 -13.81 27.13 9.88
N GLY A 56 -15.14 26.92 9.92
CA GLY A 56 -15.79 25.78 10.58
C GLY A 56 -15.80 24.48 9.76
N LEU A 57 -15.18 24.45 8.58
CA LEU A 57 -15.14 23.25 7.75
C LEU A 57 -14.28 22.16 8.41
N GLN A 58 -14.89 21.00 8.65
CA GLN A 58 -14.24 19.85 9.30
C GLN A 58 -13.76 18.81 8.31
N ARG A 59 -14.42 18.71 7.14
CA ARG A 59 -14.08 17.70 6.12
C ARG A 59 -14.12 18.32 4.73
N LEU A 60 -13.01 18.24 4.02
CA LEU A 60 -12.86 18.62 2.62
C LEU A 60 -12.35 17.43 1.81
N TYR A 61 -13.22 16.89 0.96
CA TYR A 61 -12.88 15.87 -0.03
C TYR A 61 -12.97 16.51 -1.42
N ALA A 62 -11.83 16.79 -2.03
CA ALA A 62 -11.73 17.42 -3.34
C ALA A 62 -10.80 16.63 -4.27
N ARG A 63 -10.92 15.30 -4.26
CA ARG A 63 -10.09 14.40 -5.06
C ARG A 63 -10.42 14.46 -6.54
N ASN A 64 -9.47 14.09 -7.39
CA ASN A 64 -9.69 13.86 -8.83
C ASN A 64 -10.35 15.08 -9.52
N ASN A 65 -9.73 16.24 -9.31
CA ASN A 65 -10.15 17.53 -9.88
C ASN A 65 -8.96 18.13 -10.68
N GLN A 66 -9.13 19.34 -11.21
CA GLN A 66 -8.08 20.07 -11.95
C GLN A 66 -7.51 21.22 -11.11
N LEU A 67 -7.48 21.07 -9.78
CA LEU A 67 -7.02 22.14 -8.89
C LEU A 67 -5.52 22.37 -9.11
N THR A 68 -5.18 23.57 -9.57
CA THR A 68 -3.77 24.00 -9.73
C THR A 68 -3.31 24.89 -8.58
N ARG A 69 -4.26 25.47 -7.85
CA ARG A 69 -4.07 26.38 -6.72
C ARG A 69 -5.12 26.11 -5.66
N LEU A 70 -4.78 26.42 -4.42
CA LEU A 70 -5.65 26.28 -3.26
C LEU A 70 -5.90 27.66 -2.63
N PRO A 71 -7.09 27.87 -2.04
CA PRO A 71 -7.40 29.12 -1.38
C PRO A 71 -6.57 29.27 -0.10
N GLU A 72 -6.17 30.50 0.25
CA GLU A 72 -5.37 30.77 1.47
C GLU A 72 -6.07 30.30 2.74
N SER A 73 -7.41 30.27 2.75
CA SER A 73 -8.22 29.77 3.87
C SER A 73 -7.95 28.30 4.22
N ILE A 74 -7.33 27.51 3.33
CA ILE A 74 -7.09 26.07 3.57
C ILE A 74 -6.15 25.83 4.76
N THR A 75 -5.19 26.73 5.00
CA THR A 75 -4.24 26.62 6.12
C THR A 75 -4.81 27.18 7.42
N GLY A 76 -5.95 27.87 7.36
CA GLY A 76 -6.66 28.43 8.52
C GLY A 76 -7.80 27.56 9.05
N LEU A 77 -7.99 26.35 8.50
CA LEU A 77 -8.94 25.39 9.05
C LEU A 77 -8.43 24.81 10.38
N SER A 78 -9.33 24.17 11.14
CA SER A 78 -8.95 23.47 12.38
C SER A 78 -7.91 22.37 12.12
N SER A 79 -7.02 22.11 13.08
CA SER A 79 -6.10 20.97 13.05
C SER A 79 -6.80 19.61 12.99
N GLU A 80 -8.05 19.54 13.45
CA GLU A 80 -8.88 18.34 13.37
C GLU A 80 -9.55 18.16 12.00
N ALA A 81 -9.48 19.18 11.13
CA ALA A 81 -10.12 19.10 9.83
C ALA A 81 -9.35 18.13 8.91
N SER A 82 -10.11 17.23 8.28
CA SER A 82 -9.58 16.26 7.30
C SER A 82 -9.65 16.86 5.90
N VAL A 83 -8.49 17.09 5.28
CA VAL A 83 -8.39 17.65 3.93
C VAL A 83 -7.73 16.64 3.00
N ASN A 84 -8.44 16.24 1.95
CA ASN A 84 -7.91 15.34 0.92
C ASN A 84 -8.05 15.96 -0.48
N LEU A 85 -6.90 16.10 -1.15
CA LEU A 85 -6.70 16.76 -2.44
C LEU A 85 -6.01 15.85 -3.46
N GLU A 86 -5.98 14.53 -3.26
CA GLU A 86 -5.40 13.55 -4.20
C GLU A 86 -5.97 13.70 -5.62
N GLY A 87 -5.20 13.34 -6.65
CA GLY A 87 -5.57 13.43 -8.05
C GLY A 87 -5.79 14.86 -8.53
N ASN A 88 -4.95 15.81 -8.07
CA ASN A 88 -5.00 17.20 -8.50
C ASN A 88 -3.63 17.70 -9.00
N PRO A 89 -3.57 18.42 -10.14
CA PRO A 89 -2.33 18.95 -10.69
C PRO A 89 -1.90 20.23 -9.96
N LEU A 90 -1.66 20.13 -8.65
CA LEU A 90 -1.20 21.25 -7.83
C LEU A 90 0.13 21.78 -8.37
N SER A 91 0.21 23.10 -8.56
CA SER A 91 1.46 23.69 -9.06
C SER A 91 2.59 23.56 -8.03
N GLU A 92 3.84 23.40 -8.50
CA GLU A 92 5.03 23.36 -7.64
C GLU A 92 5.10 24.56 -6.68
N ARG A 93 4.70 25.75 -7.17
CA ARG A 93 4.61 26.96 -6.34
C ARG A 93 3.58 26.82 -5.21
N THR A 94 2.45 26.17 -5.47
CA THR A 94 1.42 25.91 -4.45
C THR A 94 1.91 24.90 -3.42
N LEU A 95 2.56 23.83 -3.86
CA LEU A 95 3.15 22.82 -2.97
C LEU A 95 4.24 23.43 -2.09
N GLN A 96 5.16 24.22 -2.66
CA GLN A 96 6.21 24.91 -1.90
C GLN A 96 5.62 25.90 -0.89
N ALA A 97 4.58 26.64 -1.26
CA ALA A 97 3.91 27.56 -0.35
C ALA A 97 3.25 26.82 0.82
N LEU A 98 2.53 25.73 0.54
CA LEU A 98 1.96 24.88 1.58
C LEU A 98 3.06 24.29 2.47
N GLN A 99 4.12 23.73 1.89
CA GLN A 99 5.23 23.14 2.63
C GLN A 99 5.87 24.15 3.58
N ASN A 100 6.09 25.39 3.13
CA ASN A 100 6.64 26.46 3.96
C ASN A 100 5.71 26.82 5.14
N ILE A 101 4.39 26.84 4.91
CA ILE A 101 3.40 27.16 5.94
C ILE A 101 3.25 26.01 6.94
N THR A 102 3.13 24.77 6.44
CA THR A 102 2.92 23.58 7.27
C THR A 102 4.16 23.18 8.05
N SER A 103 5.36 23.56 7.58
CA SER A 103 6.63 23.31 8.27
C SER A 103 6.99 24.40 9.28
N ALA A 104 6.23 25.50 9.34
CA ALA A 104 6.52 26.59 10.26
C ALA A 104 6.23 26.17 11.73
N PRO A 105 7.10 26.53 12.69
CA PRO A 105 6.84 26.26 14.10
C PRO A 105 5.58 27.00 14.55
N GLY A 106 4.60 26.26 15.09
CA GLY A 106 3.31 26.81 15.49
C GLY A 106 2.19 26.68 14.46
N TYR A 107 2.42 25.97 13.34
CA TYR A 107 1.33 25.56 12.46
C TYR A 107 0.26 24.78 13.23
N SER A 108 -0.98 25.25 13.16
CA SER A 108 -2.16 24.69 13.82
C SER A 108 -3.31 24.43 12.84
N GLY A 109 -2.98 24.43 11.54
CA GLY A 109 -3.92 24.13 10.48
C GLY A 109 -4.12 22.62 10.28
N PRO A 110 -4.92 22.22 9.28
CA PRO A 110 -5.29 20.82 9.05
C PRO A 110 -4.12 19.98 8.50
N ARG A 111 -4.27 18.66 8.58
CA ARG A 111 -3.48 17.72 7.78
C ARG A 111 -4.06 17.68 6.36
N ILE A 112 -3.19 17.89 5.38
CA ILE A 112 -3.52 17.96 3.95
C ILE A 112 -2.88 16.75 3.26
N LEU A 113 -3.74 15.83 2.82
CA LEU A 113 -3.38 14.69 1.97
C LEU A 113 -3.40 15.14 0.51
N PHE A 114 -2.33 14.87 -0.22
CA PHE A 114 -2.23 15.10 -1.66
C PHE A 114 -1.38 14.00 -2.27
N ASP A 115 -1.40 13.90 -3.59
CA ASP A 115 -0.46 13.12 -4.36
C ASP A 115 0.14 13.99 -5.48
N MET A 116 1.26 13.55 -6.03
CA MET A 116 1.84 14.15 -7.24
C MET A 116 1.12 13.68 -8.53
N ALA A 117 0.10 12.81 -8.39
CA ALA A 117 -0.72 12.43 -9.52
C ALA A 117 -1.54 13.66 -9.95
N GLY A 118 -1.23 14.18 -11.15
CA GLY A 118 -2.05 15.23 -11.76
C GLY A 118 -3.52 14.80 -11.90
N ALA A 119 -4.36 15.67 -12.44
CA ALA A 119 -5.80 15.41 -12.56
C ALA A 119 -6.09 14.04 -13.18
N SER A 120 -6.42 13.09 -12.31
CA SER A 120 -6.80 11.75 -12.72
C SER A 120 -8.31 11.75 -12.88
N ALA A 121 -8.79 11.40 -14.07
CA ALA A 121 -10.23 11.32 -14.32
C ALA A 121 -10.88 10.33 -13.31
N PRO A 122 -12.17 10.48 -12.97
CA PRO A 122 -12.89 9.50 -12.17
C PRO A 122 -12.84 8.16 -12.91
N ARG A 123 -12.06 7.20 -12.41
CA ARG A 123 -11.70 6.02 -13.19
C ARG A 123 -12.78 4.96 -13.10
N GLU A 124 -13.60 4.90 -14.14
CA GLU A 124 -14.03 3.59 -14.62
C GLU A 124 -12.77 2.79 -14.96
N ALA A 125 -12.71 1.53 -14.52
CA ALA A 125 -11.61 0.64 -14.88
C ALA A 125 -11.58 0.54 -16.41
N ARG A 126 -10.56 1.12 -17.05
CA ARG A 126 -10.36 0.92 -18.48
C ARG A 126 -10.06 -0.55 -18.74
N ALA A 127 -10.21 -0.97 -19.99
CA ALA A 127 -9.91 -2.34 -20.35
C ALA A 127 -8.43 -2.68 -20.03
N LEU A 128 -8.20 -3.83 -19.41
CA LEU A 128 -6.90 -4.21 -18.84
C LEU A 128 -5.75 -4.16 -19.86
N HIS A 129 -6.01 -4.51 -21.12
CA HIS A 129 -5.00 -4.42 -22.19
C HIS A 129 -4.50 -2.97 -22.40
N LEU A 130 -5.34 -1.94 -22.23
CA LEU A 130 -4.94 -0.54 -22.33
C LEU A 130 -4.08 -0.13 -21.14
N ALA A 131 -4.37 -0.66 -19.96
CA ALA A 131 -3.56 -0.44 -18.77
C ALA A 131 -2.19 -1.09 -18.90
N ALA A 132 -2.15 -2.38 -19.27
CA ALA A 132 -0.90 -3.12 -19.47
C ALA A 132 -0.04 -2.55 -20.61
N ALA A 133 -0.66 -2.05 -21.69
CA ALA A 133 0.04 -1.45 -22.82
C ALA A 133 0.88 -0.21 -22.42
N ASN A 134 0.49 0.53 -21.37
CA ASN A 134 1.28 1.66 -20.88
C ASN A 134 2.62 1.21 -20.27
N TRP A 135 2.70 -0.03 -19.80
CA TRP A 135 3.85 -0.60 -19.10
C TRP A 135 4.75 -1.43 -20.01
N LEU A 136 4.14 -2.23 -20.88
CA LEU A 136 4.84 -3.14 -21.77
C LEU A 136 5.58 -2.38 -22.88
N VAL A 137 6.74 -2.89 -23.28
CA VAL A 137 7.49 -2.35 -24.42
C VAL A 137 6.68 -2.61 -25.70
N PRO A 138 6.50 -1.61 -26.59
CA PRO A 138 5.80 -1.82 -27.85
C PRO A 138 6.51 -2.88 -28.70
N ALA A 139 5.73 -3.75 -29.34
CA ALA A 139 6.27 -4.77 -30.23
C ALA A 139 7.01 -4.14 -31.41
N ARG A 140 8.07 -4.83 -31.87
CA ARG A 140 8.71 -4.52 -33.15
C ARG A 140 7.76 -4.93 -34.28
N GLU A 141 7.85 -4.25 -35.42
CA GLU A 141 7.03 -4.59 -36.60
C GLU A 141 7.15 -6.09 -36.93
N GLY A 142 6.00 -6.80 -36.89
CA GLY A 142 5.89 -8.22 -37.24
C GLY A 142 5.73 -9.20 -36.08
N GLU A 143 5.85 -8.77 -34.82
CA GLU A 143 5.56 -9.60 -33.64
C GLU A 143 4.20 -9.26 -33.02
N PRO A 144 3.44 -10.25 -32.50
CA PRO A 144 2.20 -9.97 -31.78
C PRO A 144 2.51 -9.09 -30.56
N ALA A 145 1.70 -8.06 -30.33
CA ALA A 145 1.95 -7.15 -29.22
C ALA A 145 1.84 -7.94 -27.90
N PRO A 146 2.78 -7.79 -26.94
CA PRO A 146 2.62 -8.39 -25.62
C PRO A 146 1.29 -8.03 -24.97
N ALA A 147 0.74 -6.85 -25.30
CA ALA A 147 -0.57 -6.37 -24.89
C ALA A 147 -1.76 -7.17 -25.46
N ASP A 148 -1.60 -7.88 -26.58
CA ASP A 148 -2.67 -8.67 -27.21
C ASP A 148 -3.14 -9.81 -26.29
N ARG A 149 -2.21 -10.41 -25.53
CA ARG A 149 -2.53 -11.45 -24.53
C ARG A 149 -3.43 -10.91 -23.40
N TRP A 150 -3.27 -9.63 -23.07
CA TRP A 150 -4.02 -8.97 -22.00
C TRP A 150 -5.46 -8.64 -22.37
N HIS A 151 -5.85 -8.76 -23.65
CA HIS A 151 -7.26 -8.72 -24.03
C HIS A 151 -8.03 -9.91 -23.45
N MET A 152 -7.45 -11.11 -23.49
CA MET A 152 -8.07 -12.32 -22.95
C MET A 152 -8.12 -12.27 -21.42
N PHE A 153 -7.03 -11.82 -20.78
CA PHE A 153 -6.97 -11.68 -19.32
C PHE A 153 -7.94 -10.62 -18.78
N GLY A 154 -8.36 -9.66 -19.61
CA GLY A 154 -9.37 -8.66 -19.24
C GLY A 154 -10.76 -9.22 -18.95
N GLN A 155 -11.03 -10.49 -19.31
CA GLN A 155 -12.29 -11.18 -18.99
C GLN A 155 -12.21 -12.04 -17.72
N GLU A 156 -11.03 -12.17 -17.11
CA GLU A 156 -10.84 -12.94 -15.89
C GLU A 156 -11.40 -12.19 -14.67
N ASP A 157 -11.73 -12.94 -13.62
CA ASP A 157 -12.19 -12.37 -12.35
C ASP A 157 -11.16 -11.39 -11.78
N ASN A 158 -11.63 -10.27 -11.24
CA ASN A 158 -10.80 -9.22 -10.63
C ASN A 158 -9.83 -8.47 -11.59
N ALA A 159 -9.91 -8.72 -12.90
CA ALA A 159 -9.09 -8.02 -13.91
C ALA A 159 -9.30 -6.50 -13.89
N ALA A 160 -10.52 -6.03 -13.64
CA ALA A 160 -10.85 -4.61 -13.52
C ALA A 160 -10.13 -3.93 -12.33
N ALA A 161 -10.05 -4.63 -11.19
CA ALA A 161 -9.33 -4.13 -10.02
C ALA A 161 -7.82 -4.04 -10.29
N PHE A 162 -7.25 -5.03 -10.97
CA PHE A 162 -5.84 -5.00 -11.38
C PHE A 162 -5.55 -3.91 -12.42
N SER A 163 -6.46 -3.66 -13.37
CA SER A 163 -6.33 -2.55 -14.31
C SER A 163 -6.28 -1.20 -13.58
N LEU A 164 -7.17 -1.00 -12.61
CA LEU A 164 -7.18 0.22 -11.81
C LEU A 164 -5.88 0.36 -10.99
N PHE A 165 -5.36 -0.75 -10.46
CA PHE A 165 -4.09 -0.77 -9.75
C PHE A 165 -2.92 -0.36 -10.67
N LEU A 166 -2.82 -0.92 -11.88
CA LEU A 166 -1.77 -0.56 -12.83
C LEU A 166 -1.83 0.91 -13.24
N ASP A 167 -3.03 1.46 -13.38
CA ASP A 167 -3.19 2.86 -13.72
C ASP A 167 -2.77 3.77 -12.56
N ARG A 168 -3.11 3.41 -11.32
CA ARG A 168 -2.67 4.14 -10.11
C ARG A 168 -1.17 4.07 -9.94
N LEU A 169 -0.58 2.91 -10.16
CA LEU A 169 0.86 2.74 -10.09
C LEU A 169 1.55 3.64 -11.12
N GLY A 170 0.99 3.75 -12.33
CA GLY A 170 1.59 4.45 -13.46
C GLY A 170 1.53 5.97 -13.37
N GLU A 171 0.72 6.50 -12.46
CA GLU A 171 0.60 7.94 -12.18
C GLU A 171 1.61 8.45 -11.18
N THR A 172 2.23 7.57 -10.40
CA THR A 172 3.32 8.01 -9.52
C THR A 172 4.40 8.64 -10.41
N GLU A 173 4.83 9.86 -10.10
CA GLU A 173 5.73 10.65 -10.98
C GLU A 173 7.08 9.93 -11.20
N ASN A 174 7.47 9.07 -10.24
CA ASN A 174 8.59 8.14 -10.41
C ASN A 174 8.35 7.11 -11.54
N CYS A 175 7.14 6.62 -11.78
CA CYS A 175 6.83 5.73 -12.91
C CYS A 175 6.89 6.42 -14.28
N ILE A 176 6.56 7.71 -14.33
CA ILE A 176 6.58 8.49 -15.57
C ILE A 176 8.02 8.75 -16.03
N LYS A 177 8.99 8.82 -15.09
CA LYS A 177 10.36 9.28 -15.36
C LYS A 177 11.47 8.27 -15.05
N ASP A 178 11.20 7.20 -14.31
CA ASP A 178 12.15 6.11 -14.02
C ASP A 178 11.96 4.92 -14.99
N ALA A 179 12.83 4.88 -16.01
CA ALA A 179 12.86 3.80 -16.99
C ALA A 179 13.16 2.43 -16.34
N GLY A 180 13.89 2.40 -15.21
CA GLY A 180 14.20 1.17 -14.50
C GLY A 180 12.99 0.59 -13.78
N PHE A 181 12.13 1.44 -13.20
CA PHE A 181 10.91 0.99 -12.54
C PHE A 181 9.92 0.43 -13.56
N LYS A 182 9.74 1.15 -14.67
CA LYS A 182 8.90 0.69 -15.78
C LYS A 182 9.37 -0.65 -16.33
N ALA A 183 10.68 -0.85 -16.47
CA ALA A 183 11.25 -2.12 -16.91
C ALA A 183 11.00 -3.26 -15.91
N GLN A 184 11.09 -3.00 -14.60
CA GLN A 184 10.79 -3.99 -13.57
C GLN A 184 9.31 -4.42 -13.63
N ILE A 185 8.38 -3.46 -13.70
CA ILE A 185 6.95 -3.76 -13.81
C ILE A 185 6.65 -4.48 -15.14
N SER A 186 7.29 -4.07 -16.24
CA SER A 186 7.13 -4.77 -17.53
C SER A 186 7.60 -6.22 -17.44
N SER A 187 8.73 -6.51 -16.81
CA SER A 187 9.21 -7.89 -16.65
C SER A 187 8.27 -8.70 -15.76
N TRP A 188 7.73 -8.08 -14.72
CA TRP A 188 6.75 -8.72 -13.83
C TRP A 188 5.45 -9.04 -14.58
N LEU A 189 4.93 -8.12 -15.40
CA LEU A 189 3.75 -8.36 -16.24
C LEU A 189 3.97 -9.51 -17.25
N VAL A 190 5.18 -9.64 -17.80
CA VAL A 190 5.51 -10.78 -18.68
C VAL A 190 5.42 -12.11 -17.91
N GLN A 191 5.92 -12.17 -16.68
CA GLN A 191 5.82 -13.37 -15.83
C GLN A 191 4.35 -13.72 -15.52
N LEU A 192 3.53 -12.71 -15.20
CA LEU A 192 2.09 -12.91 -14.97
C LEU A 192 1.34 -13.41 -16.22
N ALA A 193 1.78 -13.01 -17.40
CA ALA A 193 1.17 -13.47 -18.65
C ALA A 193 1.44 -14.96 -18.91
N GLU A 194 2.55 -15.49 -18.41
CA GLU A 194 2.94 -16.90 -18.56
C GLU A 194 2.33 -17.82 -17.50
N ASP A 195 1.97 -17.28 -16.33
CA ASP A 195 1.47 -18.06 -15.21
C ASP A 195 0.04 -17.68 -14.78
N GLU A 196 -0.91 -18.55 -15.10
CA GLU A 196 -2.32 -18.37 -14.76
C GLU A 196 -2.59 -18.37 -13.25
N ALA A 197 -1.94 -19.24 -12.49
CA ALA A 197 -2.17 -19.35 -11.05
C ALA A 197 -1.62 -18.13 -10.30
N LEU A 198 -0.43 -17.65 -10.68
CA LEU A 198 0.14 -16.42 -10.15
C LEU A 198 -0.71 -15.20 -10.53
N ARG A 199 -1.18 -15.14 -11.78
CA ARG A 199 -2.05 -14.05 -12.26
C ARG A 199 -3.35 -13.99 -11.46
N ALA A 200 -4.04 -15.12 -11.28
CA ALA A 200 -5.27 -15.18 -10.50
C ALA A 200 -5.07 -14.74 -9.04
N LYS A 201 -4.01 -15.24 -8.36
CA LYS A 201 -3.66 -14.81 -7.00
C LYS A 201 -3.36 -13.30 -6.94
N THR A 202 -2.66 -12.76 -7.94
CA THR A 202 -2.33 -11.33 -8.01
C THR A 202 -3.56 -10.45 -8.23
N PHE A 203 -4.48 -10.86 -9.10
CA PHE A 203 -5.72 -10.12 -9.36
C PHE A 203 -6.64 -10.10 -8.13
N ALA A 204 -6.73 -11.21 -7.40
CA ALA A 204 -7.46 -11.27 -6.13
C ALA A 204 -6.90 -10.23 -5.13
N MET A 205 -5.57 -10.14 -4.99
CA MET A 205 -4.94 -9.16 -4.11
C MET A 205 -5.16 -7.70 -4.55
N ALA A 206 -5.26 -7.45 -5.86
CA ALA A 206 -5.58 -6.12 -6.37
C ALA A 206 -6.98 -5.65 -5.93
N THR A 207 -7.91 -6.58 -5.70
CA THR A 207 -9.26 -6.26 -5.23
C THR A 207 -9.24 -5.75 -3.79
N GLU A 208 -8.51 -6.41 -2.90
CA GLU A 208 -8.36 -5.97 -1.52
C GLU A 208 -7.64 -4.61 -1.42
N ALA A 209 -6.63 -4.42 -2.27
CA ALA A 209 -5.86 -3.19 -2.41
C ALA A 209 -6.69 -2.00 -2.92
N THR A 210 -7.67 -2.26 -3.80
CA THR A 210 -8.53 -1.22 -4.37
C THR A 210 -9.80 -0.96 -3.54
N ALA A 211 -10.27 -1.96 -2.77
CA ALA A 211 -11.46 -1.88 -1.92
C ALA A 211 -11.21 -1.16 -0.57
N SER A 212 -9.98 -1.21 -0.06
CA SER A 212 -9.65 -0.56 1.22
C SER A 212 -9.05 0.83 0.97
N CYS A 213 -9.77 1.85 1.45
CA CYS A 213 -9.56 3.25 1.10
C CYS A 213 -8.11 3.76 1.24
N GLN A 214 -7.72 4.52 0.22
CA GLN A 214 -6.82 5.66 0.14
C GLN A 214 -5.28 5.52 0.02
N ASP A 215 -4.57 4.60 0.67
CA ASP A 215 -3.07 4.69 0.64
C ASP A 215 -2.31 3.41 0.28
N ARG A 216 -2.96 2.43 -0.38
CA ARG A 216 -2.43 1.05 -0.42
C ARG A 216 -1.72 0.62 -1.70
N VAL A 217 -1.40 1.49 -2.66
CA VAL A 217 -0.74 1.03 -3.91
C VAL A 217 0.65 0.44 -3.65
N THR A 218 1.42 1.05 -2.76
CA THR A 218 2.78 0.60 -2.39
C THR A 218 2.75 -0.69 -1.58
N LEU A 219 1.89 -0.77 -0.57
CA LEU A 219 1.63 -1.98 0.20
C LEU A 219 1.11 -3.11 -0.71
N ALA A 220 0.20 -2.81 -1.63
CA ALA A 220 -0.33 -3.78 -2.56
C ALA A 220 0.75 -4.30 -3.50
N LEU A 221 1.60 -3.44 -4.05
CA LEU A 221 2.76 -3.87 -4.85
C LEU A 221 3.70 -4.77 -4.03
N HIS A 222 3.97 -4.41 -2.78
CA HIS A 222 4.78 -5.21 -1.87
C HIS A 222 4.15 -6.59 -1.60
N GLN A 223 2.86 -6.63 -1.31
CA GLN A 223 2.10 -7.87 -1.11
C GLN A 223 2.07 -8.73 -2.37
N MET A 224 1.87 -8.15 -3.55
CA MET A 224 1.87 -8.85 -4.83
C MET A 224 3.25 -9.45 -5.14
N LYS A 225 4.35 -8.72 -4.86
CA LYS A 225 5.71 -9.28 -4.94
C LYS A 225 5.90 -10.43 -3.97
N ASN A 226 5.37 -10.34 -2.74
CA ASN A 226 5.44 -11.44 -1.78
C ASN A 226 4.66 -12.68 -2.30
N VAL A 227 3.49 -12.49 -2.89
CA VAL A 227 2.71 -13.58 -3.52
C VAL A 227 3.48 -14.24 -4.66
N GLN A 228 4.17 -13.46 -5.48
CA GLN A 228 5.08 -14.01 -6.50
C GLN A 228 6.16 -14.88 -5.86
N LEU A 229 6.85 -14.39 -4.82
CA LEU A 229 7.88 -15.16 -4.15
C LEU A 229 7.34 -16.43 -3.49
N VAL A 230 6.11 -16.40 -2.95
CA VAL A 230 5.43 -17.59 -2.43
C VAL A 230 5.19 -18.59 -3.55
N HIS A 231 4.77 -18.12 -4.72
CA HIS A 231 4.50 -18.96 -5.88
C HIS A 231 5.76 -19.57 -6.49
N ASP A 232 6.82 -18.79 -6.65
CA ASP A 232 8.14 -19.24 -7.10
C ASP A 232 8.72 -20.25 -6.10
N ALA A 233 8.51 -19.97 -4.80
CA ALA A 233 8.76 -20.94 -3.76
C ALA A 233 7.92 -22.19 -4.00
N GLU A 234 6.59 -22.17 -4.06
CA GLU A 234 5.69 -23.32 -4.31
C GLU A 234 6.11 -24.20 -5.52
N LYS A 235 6.65 -23.60 -6.58
CA LYS A 235 7.17 -24.31 -7.76
C LYS A 235 8.51 -25.01 -7.57
N GLY A 236 9.23 -24.72 -6.49
CA GLY A 236 10.53 -25.32 -6.19
C GLY A 236 11.74 -24.56 -6.72
N GLU A 237 11.59 -23.30 -7.17
CA GLU A 237 12.71 -22.52 -7.71
C GLU A 237 13.85 -22.32 -6.70
N TYR A 238 13.52 -22.29 -5.42
CA TYR A 238 14.48 -22.08 -4.33
C TYR A 238 15.00 -23.36 -3.68
N ASP A 239 14.55 -24.54 -4.11
CA ASP A 239 14.85 -25.82 -3.43
C ASP A 239 16.35 -26.16 -3.41
N ASN A 240 17.09 -25.72 -4.42
CA ASN A 240 18.53 -25.92 -4.53
C ASN A 240 19.32 -24.62 -4.30
N ASN A 241 18.64 -23.51 -3.98
CA ASN A 241 19.25 -22.19 -3.83
C ASN A 241 18.73 -21.43 -2.61
N LEU A 242 18.90 -22.06 -1.44
CA LEU A 242 18.52 -21.49 -0.15
C LEU A 242 19.25 -20.17 0.16
N VAL A 243 20.41 -19.92 -0.46
CA VAL A 243 21.14 -18.65 -0.36
C VAL A 243 20.30 -17.50 -0.92
N VAL A 244 19.75 -17.70 -2.12
CA VAL A 244 18.89 -16.70 -2.77
C VAL A 244 17.61 -16.52 -1.97
N LEU A 245 16.99 -17.59 -1.47
CA LEU A 245 15.80 -17.50 -0.61
C LEU A 245 16.04 -16.63 0.64
N VAL A 246 17.14 -16.86 1.36
CA VAL A 246 17.48 -16.06 2.55
C VAL A 246 17.83 -14.62 2.17
N ALA A 247 18.52 -14.40 1.05
CA ALA A 247 18.83 -13.05 0.57
C ALA A 247 17.55 -12.27 0.23
N THR A 248 16.61 -12.90 -0.49
CA THR A 248 15.31 -12.34 -0.81
C THR A 248 14.49 -12.08 0.45
N GLY A 249 14.45 -13.03 1.39
CA GLY A 249 13.76 -12.85 2.68
C GLY A 249 14.30 -11.65 3.46
N ARG A 250 15.62 -11.45 3.50
CA ARG A 250 16.24 -10.26 4.13
C ARG A 250 15.86 -8.97 3.43
N GLU A 251 15.81 -8.98 2.10
CA GLU A 251 15.37 -7.80 1.36
C GLU A 251 13.91 -7.46 1.65
N MET A 252 13.01 -8.45 1.64
CA MET A 252 11.60 -8.27 1.98
C MET A 252 11.41 -7.75 3.40
N PHE A 253 12.14 -8.30 4.38
CA PHE A 253 12.12 -7.80 5.76
C PHE A 253 12.50 -6.32 5.85
N ARG A 254 13.54 -5.89 5.11
CA ARG A 254 13.98 -4.50 5.09
C ARG A 254 12.90 -3.60 4.46
N LEU A 255 12.30 -4.03 3.35
CA LEU A 255 11.23 -3.29 2.68
C LEU A 255 10.00 -3.13 3.59
N GLU A 256 9.61 -4.17 4.33
CA GLU A 256 8.51 -4.12 5.30
C GLU A 256 8.80 -3.12 6.43
N LYS A 257 10.02 -3.14 6.98
CA LYS A 257 10.42 -2.17 8.02
C LYS A 257 10.48 -0.74 7.49
N LEU A 258 10.96 -0.54 6.26
CA LEU A 258 10.92 0.79 5.62
C LEU A 258 9.50 1.27 5.37
N GLU A 259 8.57 0.38 5.04
CA GLU A 259 7.15 0.72 4.91
C GLU A 259 6.56 1.20 6.24
N GLN A 260 6.87 0.53 7.35
CA GLN A 260 6.45 0.95 8.69
C GLN A 260 7.01 2.32 9.05
N ILE A 261 8.32 2.54 8.85
CA ILE A 261 8.99 3.83 9.11
C ILE A 261 8.41 4.95 8.24
N ALA A 262 8.17 4.67 6.95
CA ALA A 262 7.56 5.62 6.03
C ALA A 262 6.17 6.03 6.49
N ARG A 263 5.36 5.07 6.94
CA ARG A 263 4.00 5.32 7.45
C ARG A 263 4.02 6.15 8.74
N GLU A 264 4.91 5.84 9.67
CA GLU A 264 5.09 6.62 10.90
C GLU A 264 5.48 8.06 10.56
N LYS A 265 6.45 8.25 9.66
CA LYS A 265 6.86 9.57 9.19
C LYS A 265 5.72 10.30 8.51
N ALA A 266 5.00 9.65 7.60
CA ALA A 266 3.83 10.23 6.91
C ALA A 266 2.77 10.73 7.91
N GLY A 267 2.55 10.01 9.01
CA GLY A 267 1.67 10.41 10.10
C GLY A 267 2.10 11.69 10.84
N THR A 268 3.40 12.03 10.82
CA THR A 268 3.92 13.27 11.44
C THR A 268 3.83 14.49 10.53
N LEU A 269 3.63 14.29 9.22
CA LEU A 269 3.63 15.36 8.24
C LEU A 269 2.23 15.97 8.08
N ALA A 270 2.16 17.31 8.17
CA ALA A 270 0.94 18.08 7.93
C ALA A 270 0.62 18.23 6.43
N LEU A 271 1.63 18.14 5.56
CA LEU A 271 1.49 18.06 4.10
C LEU A 271 2.18 16.77 3.65
N VAL A 272 1.43 15.81 3.11
CA VAL A 272 1.94 14.45 2.90
C VAL A 272 1.49 13.83 1.57
N ASP A 273 2.46 13.22 0.89
CA ASP A 273 2.30 12.20 -0.15
C ASP A 273 2.94 10.91 0.38
N GLU A 274 2.13 9.94 0.81
CA GLU A 274 2.61 8.73 1.49
C GLU A 274 3.47 7.84 0.59
N ILE A 275 3.22 7.87 -0.72
CA ILE A 275 3.97 7.10 -1.71
C ILE A 275 5.37 7.69 -1.87
N GLU A 276 5.48 9.01 -1.98
CA GLU A 276 6.79 9.67 -2.13
C GLU A 276 7.65 9.55 -0.86
N VAL A 277 7.05 9.57 0.34
CA VAL A 277 7.78 9.27 1.60
C VAL A 277 8.39 7.87 1.55
N TRP A 278 7.61 6.87 1.14
CA TRP A 278 8.09 5.49 1.03
C TRP A 278 9.18 5.31 -0.03
N LEU A 279 8.98 5.86 -1.22
CA LEU A 279 9.96 5.82 -2.30
C LEU A 279 11.25 6.56 -1.93
N ALA A 280 11.17 7.66 -1.16
CA ALA A 280 12.34 8.36 -0.65
C ALA A 280 13.21 7.46 0.23
N TYR A 281 12.63 6.75 1.19
CA TYR A 281 13.38 5.82 2.03
C TYR A 281 13.99 4.68 1.20
N GLN A 282 13.21 4.06 0.32
CA GLN A 282 13.71 2.96 -0.51
C GLN A 282 14.87 3.39 -1.40
N ASN A 283 14.73 4.50 -2.13
CA ASN A 283 15.72 4.97 -3.07
C ASN A 283 17.02 5.38 -2.36
N LYS A 284 16.90 6.19 -1.29
CA LYS A 284 18.07 6.72 -0.56
C LYS A 284 18.81 5.62 0.22
N LEU A 285 18.09 4.64 0.74
CA LEU A 285 18.67 3.53 1.50
C LEU A 285 18.99 2.30 0.64
N LYS A 286 18.75 2.37 -0.68
CA LYS A 286 19.03 1.28 -1.63
C LYS A 286 20.45 0.73 -1.48
N LYS A 287 21.45 1.61 -1.52
CA LYS A 287 22.86 1.21 -1.45
C LYS A 287 23.24 0.71 -0.05
N SER A 288 22.78 1.38 1.00
CA SER A 288 23.18 1.06 2.37
C SER A 288 22.50 -0.20 2.93
N LEU A 289 21.26 -0.46 2.52
CA LEU A 289 20.51 -1.67 2.88
C LEU A 289 20.59 -2.77 1.82
N GLY A 290 21.24 -2.53 0.67
CA GLY A 290 21.42 -3.53 -0.39
C GLY A 290 20.10 -4.00 -1.00
N LEU A 291 19.21 -3.05 -1.34
CA LEU A 291 17.92 -3.34 -1.96
C LEU A 291 18.14 -3.53 -3.47
N THR A 292 18.05 -4.77 -3.95
CA THR A 292 18.30 -5.09 -5.36
C THR A 292 17.08 -4.84 -6.24
N SER A 293 15.89 -4.89 -5.65
CA SER A 293 14.60 -4.69 -6.30
C SER A 293 14.15 -3.23 -6.40
N VAL A 294 14.88 -2.29 -5.78
CA VAL A 294 14.53 -0.87 -5.78
C VAL A 294 15.32 -0.14 -6.88
N THR A 295 14.74 0.88 -7.50
CA THR A 295 15.35 1.63 -8.60
C THR A 295 16.28 2.75 -8.12
N ALA A 296 17.12 3.26 -9.03
CA ALA A 296 18.32 4.03 -8.66
C ALA A 296 18.12 5.56 -8.59
N GLU A 297 17.06 6.13 -9.16
CA GLU A 297 16.91 7.58 -9.26
C GLU A 297 15.55 8.06 -8.73
N MET A 298 15.58 9.16 -7.98
CA MET A 298 14.41 9.89 -7.51
C MET A 298 14.66 11.38 -7.74
N ARG A 299 13.75 12.06 -8.43
CA ARG A 299 13.87 13.50 -8.72
C ARG A 299 13.19 14.42 -7.70
N PHE A 300 12.23 13.93 -6.91
CA PHE A 300 11.43 14.76 -5.98
C PHE A 300 11.68 14.48 -4.49
N PHE A 301 12.93 14.19 -4.12
CA PHE A 301 13.33 14.03 -2.72
C PHE A 301 12.90 15.23 -1.85
N ASP A 302 12.96 16.45 -2.40
CA ASP A 302 12.75 17.70 -1.68
C ASP A 302 11.30 17.91 -1.19
N VAL A 303 10.33 17.19 -1.77
CA VAL A 303 8.90 17.30 -1.44
C VAL A 303 8.45 16.20 -0.46
N SER A 304 9.25 15.13 -0.30
CA SER A 304 8.91 14.00 0.59
C SER A 304 8.89 14.34 2.08
N GLY A 305 9.50 15.46 2.49
CA GLY A 305 9.63 15.82 3.91
C GLY A 305 10.55 14.89 4.73
N VAL A 306 11.29 13.99 4.05
CA VAL A 306 12.28 13.09 4.66
C VAL A 306 13.62 13.80 4.77
N THR A 307 14.14 13.92 5.99
CA THR A 307 15.43 14.58 6.24
C THR A 307 16.60 13.59 6.18
N VAL A 308 17.83 14.09 6.07
CA VAL A 308 19.04 13.25 6.16
C VAL A 308 19.13 12.52 7.51
N SER A 309 18.69 13.16 8.59
CA SER A 309 18.64 12.54 9.92
C SER A 309 17.63 11.39 9.97
N ASP A 310 16.47 11.55 9.32
CA ASP A 310 15.46 10.49 9.23
C ASP A 310 16.01 9.27 8.48
N LEU A 311 16.75 9.49 7.38
CA LEU A 311 17.39 8.40 6.63
C LEU A 311 18.41 7.63 7.47
N GLN A 312 19.25 8.36 8.23
CA GLN A 312 20.25 7.73 9.11
C GLN A 312 19.59 6.94 10.24
N ALA A 313 18.53 7.49 10.85
CA ALA A 313 17.76 6.81 11.88
C ALA A 313 17.09 5.54 11.32
N ALA A 314 16.45 5.64 10.15
CA ALA A 314 15.82 4.52 9.48
C ALA A 314 16.82 3.41 9.14
N GLU A 315 18.00 3.75 8.63
CA GLU A 315 19.05 2.78 8.34
C GLU A 315 19.49 2.01 9.60
N LEU A 316 19.72 2.72 10.71
CA LEU A 316 20.10 2.13 11.98
C LEU A 316 19.00 1.23 12.54
N GLN A 317 17.75 1.69 12.50
CA GLN A 317 16.60 0.91 12.96
C GLN A 317 16.43 -0.38 12.16
N VAL A 318 16.49 -0.32 10.83
CA VAL A 318 16.35 -1.51 9.98
C VAL A 318 17.49 -2.51 10.23
N LYS A 319 18.75 -2.04 10.36
CA LYS A 319 19.88 -2.92 10.68
C LYS A 319 19.77 -3.54 12.06
N ALA A 320 19.30 -2.80 13.06
CA ALA A 320 19.08 -3.30 14.41
C ALA A 320 17.94 -4.32 14.46
N ALA A 321 16.83 -4.04 13.77
CA ALA A 321 15.69 -4.94 13.64
C ALA A 321 16.09 -6.22 12.90
N GLU A 322 16.88 -6.13 11.81
CA GLU A 322 17.33 -7.32 11.10
C GLU A 322 18.22 -8.22 11.98
N LYS A 323 19.02 -7.62 12.88
CA LYS A 323 19.87 -8.39 13.80
C LYS A 323 19.06 -9.12 14.87
N SER A 324 17.96 -8.54 15.34
CA SER A 324 17.19 -9.01 16.50
C SER A 324 15.94 -9.81 16.12
N GLU A 325 15.21 -9.39 15.09
CA GLU A 325 13.87 -9.90 14.76
C GLU A 325 13.85 -10.82 13.53
N PHE A 326 14.82 -10.70 12.61
CA PHE A 326 14.78 -11.41 11.32
C PHE A 326 14.61 -12.93 11.45
N ARG A 327 15.21 -13.54 12.47
CA ARG A 327 15.12 -14.99 12.70
C ARG A 327 13.69 -15.44 13.03
N GLU A 328 12.95 -14.66 13.80
CA GLU A 328 11.56 -14.99 14.13
C GLU A 328 10.62 -14.55 12.99
N TRP A 329 10.96 -13.48 12.28
CA TRP A 329 10.21 -13.05 11.10
C TRP A 329 10.25 -14.10 9.97
N ILE A 330 11.42 -14.67 9.66
CA ILE A 330 11.54 -15.64 8.56
C ILE A 330 10.74 -16.92 8.84
N LEU A 331 10.54 -17.29 10.12
CA LEU A 331 9.70 -18.44 10.50
C LEU A 331 8.23 -18.24 10.13
N GLN A 332 7.77 -16.99 10.00
CA GLN A 332 6.40 -16.66 9.60
C GLN A 332 6.27 -16.40 8.10
N TRP A 333 7.39 -16.39 7.38
CA TRP A 333 7.42 -15.99 5.98
C TRP A 333 6.89 -17.09 5.06
N GLY A 334 5.81 -16.80 4.32
CA GLY A 334 5.09 -17.76 3.48
C GLY A 334 5.96 -18.54 2.48
N PRO A 335 6.89 -17.91 1.73
CA PRO A 335 7.79 -18.61 0.82
C PRO A 335 8.65 -19.68 1.50
N LEU A 336 9.05 -19.44 2.76
CA LEU A 336 9.78 -20.45 3.53
C LEU A 336 8.90 -21.66 3.85
N HIS A 337 7.61 -21.45 4.17
CA HIS A 337 6.66 -22.54 4.40
C HIS A 337 6.50 -23.40 3.15
N GLY A 338 6.39 -22.79 1.97
CA GLY A 338 6.33 -23.54 0.70
C GLY A 338 7.56 -24.43 0.46
N VAL A 339 8.77 -23.93 0.77
CA VAL A 339 10.01 -24.73 0.67
C VAL A 339 10.05 -25.84 1.73
N LEU A 340 9.65 -25.54 2.97
CA LEU A 340 9.57 -26.52 4.06
C LEU A 340 8.61 -27.67 3.72
N GLU A 341 7.43 -27.35 3.17
CA GLU A 341 6.40 -28.31 2.81
C GLU A 341 6.89 -29.27 1.71
N ARG A 342 7.76 -28.82 0.78
CA ARG A 342 8.37 -29.72 -0.21
C ARG A 342 9.56 -30.52 0.31
N LYS A 343 10.42 -29.91 1.13
CA LYS A 343 11.65 -30.56 1.62
C LYS A 343 11.39 -31.53 2.78
N ALA A 344 10.39 -31.26 3.61
CA ALA A 344 10.05 -32.06 4.78
C ALA A 344 8.51 -32.19 4.95
N PRO A 345 7.78 -32.73 3.95
CA PRO A 345 6.32 -32.77 3.94
C PRO A 345 5.71 -33.45 5.17
N GLU A 346 6.26 -34.60 5.57
CA GLU A 346 5.75 -35.36 6.71
C GLU A 346 5.84 -34.57 8.02
N ARG A 347 6.97 -33.89 8.25
CA ARG A 347 7.19 -33.12 9.48
C ARG A 347 6.30 -31.87 9.52
N VAL A 348 6.15 -31.17 8.38
CA VAL A 348 5.31 -29.97 8.32
C VAL A 348 3.83 -30.31 8.44
N ASN A 349 3.36 -31.38 7.78
CA ASN A 349 1.98 -31.85 7.90
C ASN A 349 1.65 -32.25 9.34
N ALA A 350 2.53 -32.98 10.01
CA ALA A 350 2.35 -33.31 11.43
C ALA A 350 2.27 -32.06 12.32
N LEU A 351 3.06 -31.01 12.04
CA LEU A 351 2.97 -29.74 12.75
C LEU A 351 1.66 -28.99 12.46
N ARG A 352 1.13 -29.05 11.24
CA ARG A 352 -0.17 -28.45 10.86
C ARG A 352 -1.33 -29.16 11.55
N GLU A 353 -1.33 -30.50 11.55
CA GLU A 353 -2.33 -31.30 12.25
C GLU A 353 -2.30 -30.99 13.76
N LYS A 354 -1.10 -30.92 14.34
CA LYS A 354 -0.92 -30.51 15.73
C LYS A 354 -1.44 -29.09 15.98
N GLN A 355 -1.19 -28.14 15.08
CA GLN A 355 -1.69 -26.77 15.20
C GLN A 355 -3.23 -26.72 15.27
N ILE A 356 -3.91 -27.52 14.45
CA ILE A 356 -5.38 -27.61 14.46
C ILE A 356 -5.86 -28.22 15.79
N SER A 357 -5.24 -29.30 16.24
CA SER A 357 -5.56 -29.93 17.53
C SER A 357 -5.34 -28.99 18.72
N ASP A 358 -4.19 -28.30 18.76
CA ASP A 358 -3.84 -27.34 19.81
C ASP A 358 -4.84 -26.17 19.86
N TYR A 359 -5.32 -25.71 18.70
CA TYR A 359 -6.37 -24.70 18.62
C TYR A 359 -7.69 -25.20 19.24
N GLU A 360 -8.17 -26.38 18.85
CA GLU A 360 -9.42 -26.94 19.36
C GLU A 360 -9.36 -27.18 20.87
N GLU A 361 -8.25 -27.72 21.37
CA GLU A 361 -8.04 -27.96 22.79
C GLU A 361 -7.97 -26.66 23.59
N THR A 362 -7.18 -25.68 23.12
CA THR A 362 -7.04 -24.37 23.76
C THR A 362 -8.37 -23.62 23.76
N TYR A 363 -9.12 -23.67 22.66
CA TYR A 363 -10.43 -23.05 22.55
C TYR A 363 -11.43 -23.67 23.53
N ARG A 364 -11.51 -25.00 23.61
CA ARG A 364 -12.37 -25.68 24.58
C ARG A 364 -12.00 -25.33 26.02
N MET A 365 -10.70 -25.32 26.33
CA MET A 365 -10.21 -24.94 27.65
C MET A 365 -10.58 -23.49 28.02
N LEU A 366 -10.38 -22.53 27.10
CA LEU A 366 -10.74 -21.12 27.32
C LEU A 366 -12.27 -20.94 27.43
N SER A 367 -13.06 -21.67 26.63
CA SER A 367 -14.52 -21.64 26.73
C SER A 367 -14.99 -22.16 28.10
N ASP A 368 -14.40 -23.25 28.58
CA ASP A 368 -14.79 -23.87 29.85
C ASP A 368 -14.35 -23.06 31.08
N THR A 369 -13.23 -22.35 30.99
CA THR A 369 -12.64 -21.58 32.10
C THR A 369 -13.07 -20.11 32.12
N GLU A 370 -13.27 -19.47 30.97
CA GLU A 370 -13.56 -18.03 30.87
C GLU A 370 -14.99 -17.72 30.40
N LEU A 371 -15.64 -18.58 29.59
CA LEU A 371 -17.01 -18.31 29.11
C LEU A 371 -18.09 -18.97 29.96
N ARG A 372 -17.92 -20.26 30.27
CA ARG A 372 -18.91 -21.07 31.00
C ARG A 372 -19.22 -20.53 32.40
N PRO A 373 -18.24 -20.09 33.22
CA PRO A 373 -18.52 -19.56 34.57
C PRO A 373 -19.31 -18.24 34.57
N PHE A 374 -19.21 -17.47 33.49
CA PHE A 374 -19.87 -16.18 33.33
C PHE A 374 -21.13 -16.25 32.45
N GLY A 375 -21.53 -17.46 32.01
CA GLY A 375 -22.71 -17.64 31.15
C GLY A 375 -22.58 -17.00 29.76
N LEU A 376 -21.35 -16.79 29.28
CA LEU A 376 -21.06 -16.11 28.02
C LEU A 376 -20.97 -17.06 26.81
N VAL A 377 -21.26 -18.35 27.00
CA VAL A 377 -21.32 -19.34 25.91
C VAL A 377 -22.50 -18.99 24.99
N GLY A 378 -22.25 -18.84 23.69
CA GLY A 378 -23.20 -18.32 22.72
C GLY A 378 -23.11 -16.80 22.47
N ASN A 379 -22.25 -16.07 23.21
CA ASN A 379 -21.93 -14.69 22.88
C ASN A 379 -20.86 -14.65 21.77
N THR A 380 -21.27 -14.22 20.57
CA THR A 380 -20.41 -14.21 19.39
C THR A 380 -19.14 -13.37 19.54
N ASP A 381 -19.17 -12.30 20.34
CA ASP A 381 -17.99 -11.43 20.53
C ASP A 381 -17.00 -12.03 21.53
N ALA A 382 -17.50 -12.63 22.60
CA ALA A 382 -16.68 -13.33 23.57
C ALA A 382 -16.02 -14.57 22.95
N GLU A 383 -16.78 -15.34 22.16
CA GLU A 383 -16.27 -16.48 21.38
C GLU A 383 -15.23 -16.07 20.33
N ARG A 384 -15.44 -14.94 19.66
CA ARG A 384 -14.43 -14.39 18.73
C ARG A 384 -13.14 -14.03 19.44
N THR A 385 -13.23 -13.48 20.66
CA THR A 385 -12.04 -13.08 21.44
C THR A 385 -11.24 -14.28 21.91
N ILE A 386 -11.88 -15.31 22.48
CA ILE A 386 -11.17 -16.53 22.86
C ILE A 386 -10.66 -17.30 21.64
N GLY A 387 -11.38 -17.26 20.51
CA GLY A 387 -10.96 -17.84 19.25
C GLY A 387 -9.66 -17.22 18.73
N ALA A 388 -9.56 -15.90 18.73
CA ALA A 388 -8.34 -15.20 18.34
C ALA A 388 -7.16 -15.54 19.27
N ARG A 389 -7.39 -15.62 20.59
CA ARG A 389 -6.36 -16.01 21.56
C ARG A 389 -5.89 -17.45 21.38
N ALA A 390 -6.82 -18.38 21.16
CA ALA A 390 -6.50 -19.79 20.89
C ALA A 390 -5.70 -19.93 19.59
N MET A 391 -6.06 -19.18 18.55
CA MET A 391 -5.36 -19.19 17.26
C MET A 391 -3.93 -18.66 17.39
N GLU A 392 -3.73 -17.56 18.14
CA GLU A 392 -2.38 -17.02 18.39
C GLU A 392 -1.52 -18.00 19.22
N SER A 393 -2.11 -18.65 20.22
CA SER A 393 -1.43 -19.69 21.02
C SER A 393 -1.00 -20.87 20.16
N ALA A 394 -1.90 -21.41 19.33
CA ALA A 394 -1.60 -22.52 18.43
C ALA A 394 -0.56 -22.13 17.37
N LYS A 395 -0.64 -20.90 16.84
CA LYS A 395 0.36 -20.35 15.91
C LYS A 395 1.75 -20.29 16.56
N LYS A 396 1.86 -19.85 17.81
CA LYS A 396 3.13 -19.83 18.54
C LYS A 396 3.74 -21.24 18.67
N THR A 397 2.94 -22.22 19.08
CA THR A 397 3.38 -23.62 19.20
C THR A 397 3.84 -24.20 17.85
N PHE A 398 3.13 -23.88 16.77
CA PHE A 398 3.51 -24.25 15.40
C PHE A 398 4.88 -23.67 15.01
N LEU A 399 5.10 -22.38 15.25
CA LEU A 399 6.38 -21.71 14.97
C LEU A 399 7.53 -22.29 15.82
N ASP A 400 7.28 -22.61 17.09
CA ASP A 400 8.26 -23.27 17.94
C ASP A 400 8.67 -24.67 17.41
N GLY A 401 7.72 -25.39 16.80
CA GLY A 401 7.98 -26.66 16.10
C GLY A 401 8.73 -26.51 14.77
N LEU A 402 8.53 -25.40 14.05
CA LEU A 402 9.27 -25.10 12.82
C LEU A 402 10.71 -24.64 13.08
N ARG A 403 10.97 -23.94 14.19
CA ARG A 403 12.30 -23.40 14.53
C ARG A 403 13.45 -24.41 14.38
N PRO A 404 13.40 -25.65 14.91
CA PRO A 404 14.49 -26.62 14.73
C PRO A 404 14.69 -27.04 13.27
N LEU A 405 13.62 -27.20 12.49
CA LEU A 405 13.70 -27.55 11.05
C LEU A 405 14.39 -26.45 10.25
N VAL A 406 14.05 -25.20 10.57
CA VAL A 406 14.65 -24.03 9.93
C VAL A 406 16.11 -23.84 10.33
N GLU A 407 16.48 -24.08 11.59
CA GLU A 407 17.90 -24.01 12.00
C GLU A 407 18.73 -25.15 11.38
N GLU A 408 18.15 -26.35 11.22
CA GLU A 408 18.80 -27.49 10.53
C GLU A 408 19.11 -27.16 9.06
N MET A 409 18.15 -26.57 8.34
CA MET A 409 18.29 -26.29 6.91
C MET A 409 18.97 -24.95 6.59
N LEU A 410 18.68 -23.90 7.36
CA LEU A 410 19.10 -22.52 7.09
C LEU A 410 20.15 -21.98 8.06
N GLY A 411 20.51 -22.71 9.12
CA GLY A 411 21.37 -22.21 10.20
C GLY A 411 22.74 -21.69 9.75
N SER A 412 23.34 -22.28 8.71
CA SER A 412 24.60 -21.80 8.11
C SER A 412 24.41 -20.48 7.35
N TYR A 413 23.32 -20.35 6.59
CA TYR A 413 22.97 -19.16 5.79
C TYR A 413 22.50 -17.98 6.65
N LEU A 414 21.86 -18.27 7.80
CA LEU A 414 21.40 -17.24 8.74
C LEU A 414 22.55 -16.59 9.53
N LYS A 415 23.69 -17.30 9.69
CA LYS A 415 24.90 -16.81 10.41
C LYS A 415 25.88 -16.03 9.52
N ALA A 416 25.90 -16.29 8.21
CA ALA A 416 26.97 -15.85 7.30
C ALA A 416 27.18 -14.32 7.19
N ARG A 417 26.15 -13.49 7.44
CA ARG A 417 26.28 -12.01 7.34
C ARG A 417 26.61 -11.30 8.66
N GLN A 418 26.58 -11.99 9.80
CA GLN A 418 27.06 -11.41 11.07
C GLN A 418 28.59 -11.19 11.10
N ARG A 419 29.33 -11.80 10.17
CA ARG A 419 30.80 -11.72 10.08
C ARG A 419 31.33 -10.65 9.12
N LEU A 420 30.46 -9.91 8.44
CA LEU A 420 30.83 -8.98 7.35
C LEU A 420 30.47 -7.51 7.61
N ASN A 421 30.17 -7.13 8.85
CA ASN A 421 30.09 -5.73 9.28
C ASN A 421 31.20 -5.42 10.28
#